data_AF-A0A350KQ37-F1
#
_entry.id   AF-A0A350KQ37-F1
#
_cell.length_a   1.000
_cell.length_b   1.000
_cell.length_c   1.000
_cell.angle_alpha   90.00
_cell.angle_beta   90.00
_cell.angle_gamma   90.00
#
_symmetry.space_group_name_H-M   'P 1'
#
loop_
_entity.id
_entity.type
_entity.pdbx_description
1 polymer ?
#
loop_
_entity_poly.entity_id
_entity_poly.type
_entity_poly.pdbx_seq_one_letter_code
_entity_poly.pdbx_strand_id
1 'polypeptide(L)'
;MSDNLKWLNKHFVLLRHLLVSDAVARENYKIRPDLRDLFAGETNAENMVWKFADVGRFKCACELLAYISHRRAAVWWVYNCVLSLYAELAENPAAERDIADIGTKFEPTVPDFAKVEPPKDDPETIAAFEAKAAGMTADYQKARAACDPEMLKLVEDGLEIAFREFEKVHGVHPMKLLDMAAEKLAENPQPIDENSPIFKAAEQLKSKLQTVRKETVDTIKSVIPPKVPAHEKQLSDDAMQAVYRWIVSPDEVNSRKCLNVGNECPDTPAGLLALTSFWAGGNLMPDGERVVQTPAGLAANGLCQVLLM
;
A
#
# COMPACT_ATOMS: atom_id res chain seq x y z
N MET A 1 10.72 -5.36 -57.59
CA MET A 1 11.52 -4.12 -57.44
C MET A 1 11.85 -3.89 -55.97
N SER A 2 12.66 -4.77 -55.37
CA SER A 2 12.99 -4.76 -53.93
C SER A 2 14.44 -4.32 -53.62
N ASP A 3 15.27 -4.11 -54.64
CA ASP A 3 16.72 -3.89 -54.48
C ASP A 3 17.15 -2.44 -54.25
N ASN A 4 16.22 -1.48 -54.31
CA ASN A 4 16.55 -0.12 -53.96
C ASN A 4 16.30 0.10 -52.47
N LEU A 5 17.32 -0.14 -51.64
CA LEU A 5 17.43 0.26 -50.22
C LEU A 5 17.20 1.77 -49.94
N LYS A 6 16.70 2.54 -50.93
CA LYS A 6 16.24 3.92 -50.80
C LYS A 6 15.11 4.08 -49.77
N TRP A 7 14.39 3.00 -49.42
CA TRP A 7 13.38 3.01 -48.36
C TRP A 7 14.00 3.01 -46.95
N LEU A 8 15.19 2.42 -46.78
CA LEU A 8 15.89 2.32 -45.50
C LEU A 8 16.22 3.73 -44.95
N ASN A 9 16.67 4.62 -45.83
CA ASN A 9 16.99 6.02 -45.48
C ASN A 9 15.76 6.93 -45.32
N LYS A 10 14.56 6.47 -45.66
CA LYS A 10 13.32 7.23 -45.44
C LYS A 10 12.62 6.88 -44.12
N HIS A 11 13.08 5.87 -43.38
CA HIS A 11 12.35 5.29 -42.25
C HIS A 11 13.08 5.35 -40.91
N PHE A 12 14.32 5.83 -40.85
CA PHE A 12 15.06 6.05 -39.60
C PHE A 12 15.18 7.54 -39.26
N VAL A 13 14.03 8.18 -39.05
CA VAL A 13 13.99 9.30 -38.11
C VAL A 13 13.56 8.70 -36.79
N LEU A 14 14.51 8.28 -35.95
CA LEU A 14 14.23 7.66 -34.65
C LEU A 14 13.46 8.62 -33.73
N LEU A 15 13.76 9.93 -33.84
CA LEU A 15 13.16 11.00 -33.05
C LEU A 15 12.24 11.86 -33.90
N ARG A 16 10.95 11.83 -33.60
CA ARG A 16 9.94 12.73 -34.18
C ARG A 16 10.16 14.19 -33.74
N HIS A 17 10.65 14.39 -32.52
CA HIS A 17 10.92 15.71 -31.95
C HIS A 17 12.38 15.77 -31.51
N LEU A 18 13.16 16.62 -32.18
CA LEU A 18 14.57 16.86 -31.83
C LEU A 18 14.69 17.78 -30.60
N LEU A 19 13.72 18.69 -30.44
CA LEU A 19 13.71 19.66 -29.35
C LEU A 19 12.64 19.32 -28.31
N VAL A 20 12.95 19.53 -27.04
CA VAL A 20 11.98 19.34 -25.94
C VAL A 20 10.78 20.28 -26.11
N SER A 21 11.01 21.50 -26.60
CA SER A 21 9.94 22.47 -26.88
C SER A 21 8.91 21.95 -27.88
N ASP A 22 9.34 21.15 -28.86
CA ASP A 22 8.45 20.57 -29.86
C ASP A 22 7.57 19.47 -29.25
N ALA A 23 8.12 18.65 -28.34
CA ALA A 23 7.35 17.66 -27.61
C ALA A 23 6.30 18.31 -26.69
N VAL A 24 6.65 19.43 -26.04
CA VAL A 24 5.70 20.21 -25.22
C VAL A 24 4.58 20.78 -26.09
N ALA A 25 4.93 21.43 -27.21
CA ALA A 25 3.97 22.14 -28.05
C ALA A 25 3.09 21.22 -28.91
N ARG A 26 3.64 20.11 -29.42
CA ARG A 26 2.96 19.24 -30.40
C ARG A 26 2.40 17.97 -29.79
N GLU A 27 2.96 17.51 -28.68
CA GLU A 27 2.56 16.26 -28.00
C GLU A 27 2.02 16.49 -26.59
N ASN A 28 1.89 17.75 -26.16
CA ASN A 28 1.43 18.12 -24.81
C ASN A 28 2.24 17.46 -23.69
N TYR A 29 3.54 17.26 -23.91
CA TYR A 29 4.44 16.75 -22.87
C TYR A 29 4.47 17.71 -21.67
N LYS A 30 4.21 17.19 -20.46
CA LYS A 30 4.14 17.99 -19.23
C LYS A 30 5.44 17.86 -18.47
N ILE A 31 6.26 18.91 -18.52
CA ILE A 31 7.45 18.99 -17.67
C ILE A 31 7.02 19.11 -16.22
N ARG A 32 7.38 18.12 -15.41
CA ARG A 32 7.06 18.14 -13.98
C ARG A 32 7.84 19.25 -13.26
N PRO A 33 7.24 19.91 -12.24
CA PRO A 33 7.90 21.02 -11.54
C PRO A 33 9.23 20.65 -10.90
N ASP A 34 9.35 19.43 -10.39
CA ASP A 34 10.55 18.88 -9.73
C ASP A 34 11.72 18.62 -10.67
N LEU A 35 11.48 18.60 -11.98
CA LEU A 35 12.52 18.35 -13.00
C LEU A 35 12.94 19.63 -13.74
N ARG A 36 12.32 20.79 -13.47
CA ARG A 36 12.54 22.03 -14.24
C ARG A 36 14.01 22.44 -14.32
N ASP A 37 14.75 22.28 -13.22
CA ASP A 37 16.16 22.63 -13.16
C ASP A 37 17.03 21.73 -14.06
N LEU A 38 16.62 20.48 -14.27
CA LEU A 38 17.32 19.56 -15.17
C LEU A 38 17.12 19.95 -16.64
N PHE A 39 16.00 20.58 -16.98
CA PHE A 39 15.73 21.13 -18.31
C PHE A 39 16.41 22.48 -18.57
N ALA A 40 16.99 23.12 -17.56
CA ALA A 40 17.68 24.40 -17.74
C ALA A 40 18.94 24.22 -18.61
N GLY A 41 18.96 24.88 -19.78
CA GLY A 41 20.11 24.92 -20.68
C GLY A 41 20.18 23.82 -21.74
N GLU A 42 19.33 22.78 -21.68
CA GLU A 42 19.32 21.70 -22.66
C GLU A 42 18.06 21.79 -23.52
N THR A 43 18.26 21.98 -24.83
CA THR A 43 17.18 22.10 -25.81
C THR A 43 16.95 20.79 -26.56
N ASN A 44 17.97 19.93 -26.66
CA ASN A 44 17.90 18.67 -27.38
C ASN A 44 17.23 17.59 -26.53
N ALA A 45 16.20 16.97 -27.11
CA ALA A 45 15.41 15.95 -26.45
C ALA A 45 16.17 14.64 -26.20
N GLU A 46 17.10 14.26 -27.09
CA GLU A 46 17.91 13.04 -26.94
C GLU A 46 18.90 13.17 -25.78
N ASN A 47 19.62 14.30 -25.72
CA ASN A 47 20.54 14.59 -24.62
C ASN A 47 19.84 14.57 -23.27
N MET A 48 18.58 15.05 -23.23
CA MET A 48 17.78 15.03 -22.01
C MET A 48 17.44 13.60 -21.55
N VAL A 49 17.15 12.69 -22.47
CA VAL A 49 16.91 11.27 -22.14
C VAL A 49 18.14 10.67 -21.47
N TRP A 50 19.34 10.91 -22.01
CA TRP A 50 20.60 10.44 -21.43
C TRP A 50 20.89 11.09 -20.08
N LYS A 51 20.65 12.40 -19.93
CA LYS A 51 20.79 13.12 -18.66
C LYS A 51 19.89 12.53 -17.56
N PHE A 52 18.67 12.09 -17.90
CA PHE A 52 17.83 11.37 -16.95
C PHE A 52 18.39 9.99 -16.59
N ALA A 53 18.97 9.27 -17.54
CA ALA A 53 19.62 7.99 -17.27
C ALA A 53 20.84 8.15 -16.34
N ASP A 54 21.68 9.18 -16.55
CA ASP A 54 22.87 9.46 -15.73
C ASP A 54 22.53 9.77 -14.27
N VAL A 55 21.37 10.41 -14.02
CA VAL A 55 20.87 10.73 -12.68
C VAL A 55 20.05 9.57 -12.08
N GLY A 56 19.97 8.42 -12.77
CA GLY A 56 19.21 7.24 -12.31
C GLY A 56 17.70 7.40 -12.38
N ARG A 57 17.19 8.37 -13.16
CA ARG A 57 15.76 8.66 -13.35
C ARG A 57 15.22 7.95 -14.60
N PHE A 58 15.39 6.63 -14.69
CA PHE A 58 15.02 5.82 -15.86
C PHE A 58 13.54 5.95 -16.25
N LYS A 59 12.62 6.04 -15.28
CA LYS A 59 11.19 6.25 -15.56
C LYS A 59 10.93 7.54 -16.36
N CYS A 60 11.62 8.63 -16.00
CA CYS A 60 11.49 9.91 -16.71
C CYS A 60 12.14 9.85 -18.09
N ALA A 61 13.25 9.12 -18.23
CA ALA A 61 13.90 8.87 -19.52
C ALA A 61 12.96 8.10 -20.48
N CYS A 62 12.35 7.01 -20.00
CA CYS A 62 11.38 6.22 -20.76
C CYS A 62 10.14 7.02 -21.15
N GLU A 63 9.61 7.83 -20.22
CA GLU A 63 8.49 8.72 -20.47
C GLU A 63 8.84 9.70 -21.60
N LEU A 64 9.93 10.48 -21.46
CA LEU A 64 10.33 11.43 -22.49
C LEU A 64 10.57 10.74 -23.83
N LEU A 65 11.23 9.57 -23.84
CA LEU A 65 11.49 8.77 -25.04
C LEU A 65 10.20 8.40 -25.79
N ALA A 66 9.13 8.03 -25.07
CA ALA A 66 7.83 7.72 -25.67
C ALA A 66 7.17 8.92 -26.37
N TYR A 67 7.45 10.15 -25.91
CA TYR A 67 6.94 11.39 -26.51
C TYR A 67 7.76 11.84 -27.72
N ILE A 68 9.08 11.67 -27.67
CA ILE A 68 9.99 12.23 -28.67
C ILE A 68 10.26 11.25 -29.82
N SER A 69 10.06 9.94 -29.60
CA SER A 69 10.30 8.91 -30.61
C SER A 69 9.28 8.94 -31.73
N HIS A 70 9.70 8.51 -32.92
CA HIS A 70 8.77 8.22 -34.00
C HIS A 70 7.82 7.10 -33.58
N ARG A 71 6.53 7.21 -33.90
CA ARG A 71 5.47 6.33 -33.40
C ARG A 71 5.75 4.85 -33.62
N ARG A 72 6.16 4.49 -34.84
CA ARG A 72 6.54 3.11 -35.18
C ARG A 72 7.77 2.62 -34.41
N ALA A 73 8.76 3.48 -34.20
CA ALA A 73 9.97 3.13 -33.45
C ALA A 73 9.67 2.97 -31.96
N ALA A 74 8.81 3.82 -31.40
CA ALA A 74 8.36 3.75 -30.02
C ALA A 74 7.58 2.46 -29.74
N VAL A 75 6.66 2.08 -30.63
CA VAL A 75 5.92 0.82 -30.54
C VAL A 75 6.86 -0.38 -30.66
N TRP A 76 7.83 -0.35 -31.57
CA TRP A 76 8.85 -1.40 -31.69
C TRP A 76 9.73 -1.51 -30.45
N TRP A 77 10.15 -0.39 -29.88
CA TRP A 77 10.91 -0.39 -28.64
C TRP A 77 10.11 -1.03 -27.50
N VAL A 78 8.86 -0.61 -27.27
CA VAL A 78 8.01 -1.18 -26.22
C VAL A 78 7.69 -2.66 -26.48
N TYR A 79 7.51 -3.05 -27.75
CA TYR A 79 7.36 -4.46 -28.13
C TYR A 79 8.56 -5.32 -27.67
N ASN A 80 9.78 -4.82 -27.85
CA ASN A 80 10.97 -5.51 -27.36
C ASN A 80 11.04 -5.53 -25.82
N CYS A 81 10.62 -4.45 -25.15
CA CYS A 81 10.54 -4.44 -23.69
C CYS A 81 9.58 -5.51 -23.16
N VAL A 82 8.40 -5.66 -23.78
CA VAL A 82 7.42 -6.69 -23.40
C VAL A 82 7.97 -8.10 -23.65
N LEU A 83 8.65 -8.35 -24.77
CA LEU A 83 9.30 -9.63 -25.02
C LEU A 83 10.40 -9.95 -23.98
N SER A 84 11.21 -8.95 -23.62
CA SER A 84 12.24 -9.10 -22.59
C SER A 84 11.61 -9.40 -21.23
N LEU A 85 10.53 -8.71 -20.88
CA LEU A 85 9.78 -8.94 -19.65
C LEU A 85 9.19 -10.35 -19.61
N TYR A 86 8.64 -10.85 -20.72
CA TYR A 86 8.13 -12.23 -20.79
C TYR A 86 9.23 -13.28 -20.66
N ALA A 87 10.43 -13.02 -21.16
CA ALA A 87 11.57 -13.90 -20.93
C ALA A 87 11.96 -13.91 -19.43
N GLU A 88 12.02 -12.74 -18.80
CA GLU A 88 12.32 -12.62 -17.36
C GLU A 88 11.26 -13.29 -16.49
N LEU A 89 9.97 -13.09 -16.79
CA LEU A 89 8.86 -13.73 -16.08
C LEU A 89 8.80 -15.25 -16.30
N ALA A 90 9.31 -15.75 -17.42
CA ALA A 90 9.44 -17.19 -17.64
C ALA A 90 10.54 -17.80 -16.76
N GLU A 91 11.61 -17.06 -16.49
CA GLU A 91 12.69 -17.47 -15.57
C GLU A 91 12.29 -17.31 -14.10
N ASN A 92 11.57 -16.22 -13.78
CA ASN A 92 11.13 -15.90 -12.42
C ASN A 92 9.63 -15.52 -12.43
N PRO A 93 8.72 -16.51 -12.36
CA PRO A 93 7.29 -16.25 -12.41
C PRO A 93 6.85 -15.43 -11.19
N ALA A 94 6.19 -14.32 -11.45
CA ALA A 94 5.55 -13.54 -10.40
C ALA A 94 4.47 -14.40 -9.71
N ALA A 95 4.56 -14.54 -8.39
CA ALA A 95 3.51 -15.20 -7.62
C ALA A 95 2.24 -14.33 -7.68
N GLU A 96 1.19 -14.82 -8.34
CA GLU A 96 -0.12 -14.16 -8.27
C GLU A 96 -0.56 -14.09 -6.81
N ARG A 97 -0.90 -12.89 -6.34
CA ARG A 97 -1.50 -12.72 -5.01
C ARG A 97 -2.87 -13.38 -5.04
N ASP A 98 -3.08 -14.40 -4.22
CA ASP A 98 -4.40 -15.01 -4.08
C ASP A 98 -5.35 -13.95 -3.48
N ILE A 99 -6.55 -13.82 -4.05
CA ILE A 99 -7.61 -12.98 -3.50
C ILE A 99 -7.97 -13.44 -2.08
N ALA A 100 -7.71 -14.72 -1.74
CA ALA A 100 -7.81 -15.24 -0.38
C ALA A 100 -6.82 -14.58 0.61
N ASP A 101 -5.68 -14.06 0.15
CA ASP A 101 -4.66 -13.42 1.00
C ASP A 101 -4.98 -11.96 1.36
N ILE A 102 -5.90 -11.32 0.62
CA ILE A 102 -6.56 -10.07 1.04
C ILE A 102 -7.32 -10.32 2.37
N GLY A 103 -7.54 -11.60 2.69
CA GLY A 103 -8.35 -12.16 3.76
C GLY A 103 -7.63 -12.62 5.05
N THR A 104 -6.31 -12.72 5.10
CA THR A 104 -5.67 -13.52 6.17
C THR A 104 -5.09 -12.72 7.33
N LYS A 105 -4.63 -11.47 7.12
CA LYS A 105 -4.02 -10.66 8.20
C LYS A 105 -4.91 -9.48 8.62
N PHE A 106 -5.81 -9.72 9.56
CA PHE A 106 -6.35 -8.65 10.41
C PHE A 106 -6.02 -8.99 11.86
N GLU A 107 -4.74 -8.92 12.19
CA GLU A 107 -4.37 -8.66 13.57
C GLU A 107 -4.48 -7.14 13.71
N PRO A 108 -5.47 -6.60 14.43
CA PRO A 108 -5.43 -5.18 14.79
C PRO A 108 -4.17 -5.00 15.62
N THR A 109 -3.09 -4.53 15.00
CA THR A 109 -1.85 -4.20 15.68
C THR A 109 -2.22 -3.15 16.70
N VAL A 110 -2.22 -3.52 17.97
CA VAL A 110 -2.41 -2.58 19.07
C VAL A 110 -1.41 -1.45 18.83
N PRO A 111 -1.86 -0.19 18.70
CA PRO A 111 -0.95 0.92 18.48
C PRO A 111 0.16 0.93 19.53
N ASP A 112 1.37 1.32 19.17
CA ASP A 112 2.53 1.21 20.07
C ASP A 112 2.33 1.97 21.40
N PHE A 113 1.49 3.02 21.41
CA PHE A 113 1.13 3.74 22.64
C PHE A 113 0.28 2.92 23.63
N ALA A 114 -0.41 1.87 23.17
CA ALA A 114 -1.25 1.00 23.99
C ALA A 114 -0.54 -0.31 24.38
N LYS A 115 0.67 -0.54 23.88
CA LYS A 115 1.58 -1.61 24.33
C LYS A 115 2.41 -1.14 25.53
N VAL A 116 1.74 -0.59 26.55
CA VAL A 116 2.42 -0.23 27.79
C VAL A 116 2.64 -1.51 28.57
N GLU A 117 3.88 -2.01 28.59
CA GLU A 117 4.26 -3.06 29.54
C GLU A 117 3.93 -2.57 30.95
N PRO A 118 3.27 -3.36 31.81
CA PRO A 118 3.07 -2.97 33.19
C PRO A 118 4.43 -2.61 33.80
N PRO A 119 4.55 -1.50 34.55
CA PRO A 119 5.82 -1.11 35.14
C PRO A 119 6.36 -2.29 35.94
N LYS A 120 7.56 -2.76 35.57
CA LYS A 120 8.22 -3.85 36.28
C LYS A 120 8.41 -3.42 37.73
N ASP A 121 8.14 -4.32 38.66
CA ASP A 121 8.40 -4.12 40.08
C ASP A 121 9.86 -3.69 40.27
N ASP A 122 10.07 -2.41 40.57
CA ASP A 122 11.40 -1.86 40.82
C ASP A 122 11.74 -2.10 42.30
N PRO A 123 12.71 -2.98 42.60
CA PRO A 123 13.06 -3.33 43.97
C PRO A 123 13.49 -2.11 44.81
N GLU A 124 14.00 -1.04 44.20
CA GLU A 124 14.35 0.19 44.92
C GLU A 124 13.10 0.96 45.38
N THR A 125 12.06 1.04 44.55
CA THR A 125 10.78 1.68 44.93
C THR A 125 10.04 0.91 46.01
N ILE A 126 10.08 -0.43 45.97
CA ILE A 126 9.52 -1.29 47.01
C ILE A 126 10.25 -1.07 48.33
N ALA A 127 11.58 -1.11 48.33
CA ALA A 127 12.40 -0.87 49.52
C ALA A 127 12.18 0.54 50.09
N ALA A 128 12.04 1.56 49.24
CA ALA A 128 11.75 2.93 49.66
C ALA A 128 10.35 3.06 50.31
N PHE A 129 9.36 2.34 49.79
CA PHE A 129 8.02 2.29 50.38
C PHE A 129 8.02 1.59 51.74
N GLU A 130 8.68 0.43 51.85
CA GLU A 130 8.84 -0.29 53.12
C GLU A 130 9.55 0.54 54.18
N ALA A 131 10.63 1.24 53.80
CA ALA A 131 11.35 2.15 54.70
C ALA A 131 10.47 3.31 55.19
N LYS A 132 9.63 3.87 54.31
CA LYS A 132 8.69 4.95 54.67
C LYS A 132 7.55 4.45 55.55
N ALA A 133 7.04 3.25 55.29
CA ALA A 133 6.05 2.58 56.14
C ALA A 133 6.61 2.28 57.54
N ALA A 134 7.84 1.76 57.62
CA ALA A 134 8.54 1.53 58.89
C ALA A 134 8.77 2.84 59.66
N GLY A 135 9.14 3.93 58.95
CA GLY A 135 9.28 5.27 59.53
C GLY A 135 7.98 5.80 60.13
N MET A 136 6.87 5.74 59.39
CA MET A 136 5.55 6.13 59.90
C MET A 136 5.12 5.30 61.11
N THR A 137 5.43 4.00 61.11
CA THR A 137 5.12 3.10 62.24
C THR A 137 5.94 3.48 63.49
N ALA A 138 7.23 3.80 63.31
CA ALA A 138 8.09 4.26 64.39
C ALA A 138 7.66 5.62 64.95
N ASP A 139 7.25 6.55 64.10
CA ASP A 139 6.74 7.86 64.52
C ASP A 139 5.40 7.74 65.25
N TYR A 140 4.51 6.83 64.80
CA TYR A 140 3.28 6.49 65.51
C TYR A 140 3.57 5.92 66.90
N GLN A 141 4.53 4.99 67.03
CA GLN A 141 4.92 4.42 68.33
C GLN A 141 5.54 5.48 69.27
N LYS A 142 6.35 6.41 68.75
CA LYS A 142 6.89 7.54 69.52
C LYS A 142 5.80 8.49 69.98
N ALA A 143 4.85 8.84 69.11
CA ALA A 143 3.71 9.67 69.47
C ALA A 143 2.85 8.98 70.54
N ARG A 144 2.63 7.67 70.43
CA ARG A 144 1.94 6.86 71.44
C ARG A 144 2.69 6.86 72.78
N ALA A 145 4.01 6.73 72.79
CA ALA A 145 4.81 6.76 74.02
C ALA A 145 4.87 8.15 74.69
N ALA A 146 4.63 9.23 73.94
CA ALA A 146 4.61 10.60 74.45
C ALA A 146 3.22 11.03 74.99
N CYS A 147 2.17 10.26 74.71
CA CYS A 147 0.83 10.51 75.23
C CYS A 147 0.65 9.92 76.64
N ASP A 148 -0.11 10.62 77.48
CA ASP A 148 -0.44 10.19 78.83
C ASP A 148 -1.19 8.83 78.80
N PRO A 149 -0.72 7.80 79.54
CA PRO A 149 -1.35 6.48 79.60
C PRO A 149 -2.84 6.48 79.96
N GLU A 150 -3.32 7.43 80.77
CA GLU A 150 -4.74 7.52 81.15
C GLU A 150 -5.60 8.05 79.99
N MET A 151 -5.08 9.03 79.23
CA MET A 151 -5.74 9.55 78.02
C MET A 151 -5.77 8.49 76.91
N LEU A 152 -4.72 7.68 76.77
CA LEU A 152 -4.69 6.59 75.82
C LEU A 152 -5.76 5.53 76.12
N LYS A 153 -5.92 5.13 77.38
CA LYS A 153 -6.99 4.22 77.77
C LYS A 153 -8.38 4.77 77.48
N LEU A 154 -8.62 6.05 77.77
CA LEU A 154 -9.92 6.70 77.49
C LEU A 154 -10.24 6.71 75.99
N VAL A 155 -9.24 6.95 75.15
CA VAL A 155 -9.38 6.94 73.69
C VAL A 155 -9.54 5.51 73.13
N GLU A 156 -8.80 4.54 73.66
CA GLU A 156 -8.92 3.12 73.29
C GLU A 156 -10.31 2.57 73.69
N ASP A 157 -10.80 2.88 74.90
CA ASP A 157 -12.14 2.51 75.35
C ASP A 157 -13.24 3.17 74.48
N GLY A 158 -13.06 4.45 74.13
CA GLY A 158 -13.97 5.18 73.24
C GLY A 158 -14.01 4.62 71.82
N LEU A 159 -12.85 4.24 71.27
CA LEU A 159 -12.73 3.58 69.97
C LEU A 159 -13.38 2.19 69.99
N GLU A 160 -13.22 1.43 71.06
CA GLU A 160 -13.82 0.11 71.19
C GLU A 160 -15.35 0.18 71.26
N ILE A 161 -15.91 1.19 71.94
CA ILE A 161 -17.37 1.45 71.94
C ILE A 161 -17.85 1.77 70.52
N ALA A 162 -17.15 2.65 69.80
CA ALA A 162 -17.49 3.00 68.43
C ALA A 162 -17.39 1.80 67.47
N PHE A 163 -16.37 0.95 67.64
CA PHE A 163 -16.20 -0.27 66.84
C PHE A 163 -17.27 -1.31 67.13
N ARG A 164 -17.71 -1.45 68.39
CA ARG A 164 -18.85 -2.31 68.75
C ARG A 164 -20.17 -1.81 68.18
N GLU A 165 -20.38 -0.49 68.12
CA GLU A 165 -21.56 0.07 67.45
C GLU A 165 -21.51 -0.16 65.93
N PHE A 166 -20.35 0.02 65.31
CA PHE A 166 -20.15 -0.31 63.90
C PHE A 166 -20.41 -1.79 63.60
N GLU A 167 -19.93 -2.68 64.47
CA GLU A 167 -20.14 -4.13 64.35
C GLU A 167 -21.63 -4.51 64.49
N LYS A 168 -22.40 -3.81 65.33
CA LYS A 168 -23.86 -4.02 65.42
C LYS A 168 -24.58 -3.64 64.12
N VAL A 169 -24.11 -2.63 63.40
CA VAL A 169 -24.74 -2.13 62.17
C VAL A 169 -24.32 -2.93 60.94
N HIS A 170 -23.03 -3.28 60.86
CA HIS A 170 -22.42 -3.87 59.67
C HIS A 170 -22.02 -5.35 59.82
N GLY A 171 -22.16 -5.93 61.02
CA GLY A 171 -21.89 -7.34 61.31
C GLY A 171 -20.41 -7.73 61.28
N VAL A 172 -19.50 -6.77 61.12
CA VAL A 172 -18.05 -7.01 61.01
C VAL A 172 -17.28 -5.92 61.77
N HIS A 173 -16.29 -6.33 62.54
CA HIS A 173 -15.38 -5.42 63.23
C HIS A 173 -14.54 -4.61 62.22
N PRO A 174 -14.39 -3.27 62.35
CA PRO A 174 -13.67 -2.42 61.38
C PRO A 174 -12.27 -2.89 61.01
N MET A 175 -11.49 -3.38 61.98
CA MET A 175 -10.15 -3.92 61.74
C MET A 175 -10.17 -5.19 60.87
N LYS A 176 -11.14 -6.09 61.09
CA LYS A 176 -11.31 -7.27 60.21
C LYS A 176 -11.74 -6.86 58.80
N LEU A 177 -12.48 -5.77 58.65
CA LEU A 177 -12.88 -5.26 57.36
C LEU A 177 -11.67 -4.73 56.57
N LEU A 178 -10.70 -4.10 57.26
CA LEU A 178 -9.42 -3.72 56.68
C LEU A 178 -8.59 -4.93 56.27
N ASP A 179 -8.52 -5.97 57.11
CA ASP A 179 -7.80 -7.21 56.78
C ASP A 179 -8.43 -7.91 55.56
N MET A 180 -9.76 -8.03 55.51
CA MET A 180 -10.47 -8.58 54.36
C MET A 180 -10.30 -7.74 53.08
N ALA A 181 -10.19 -6.42 53.22
CA ALA A 181 -9.91 -5.53 52.09
C ALA A 181 -8.48 -5.70 51.57
N ALA A 182 -7.51 -5.87 52.47
CA ALA A 182 -6.11 -6.14 52.13
C ALA A 182 -5.95 -7.51 51.44
N GLU A 183 -6.61 -8.56 51.95
CA GLU A 183 -6.63 -9.88 51.32
C GLU A 183 -7.24 -9.84 49.91
N LYS A 184 -8.38 -9.15 49.74
CA LYS A 184 -9.00 -8.97 48.41
C LYS A 184 -8.15 -8.19 47.41
N LEU A 185 -7.36 -7.22 47.89
CA LEU A 185 -6.42 -6.47 47.08
C LEU A 185 -5.20 -7.31 46.67
N ALA A 186 -4.75 -8.21 47.55
CA ALA A 186 -3.63 -9.11 47.28
C ALA A 186 -3.99 -10.25 46.30
N GLU A 187 -5.24 -10.71 46.30
CA GLU A 187 -5.69 -11.81 45.42
C GLU A 187 -5.99 -11.39 43.98
N ASN A 188 -6.29 -10.12 43.69
CA ASN A 188 -6.62 -9.68 42.33
C ASN A 188 -6.40 -8.18 42.08
N PRO A 189 -5.31 -7.76 41.40
CA PRO A 189 -5.22 -6.41 40.84
C PRO A 189 -6.17 -6.32 39.62
N GLN A 190 -7.45 -6.02 39.89
CA GLN A 190 -8.56 -5.96 38.92
C GLN A 190 -8.81 -7.26 38.13
N PRO A 191 -9.82 -8.07 38.52
CA PRO A 191 -10.24 -9.18 37.66
C PRO A 191 -10.87 -8.60 36.40
N ILE A 192 -10.15 -8.72 35.27
CA ILE A 192 -10.75 -8.53 33.95
C ILE A 192 -11.77 -9.67 33.80
N ASP A 193 -13.05 -9.37 34.02
CA ASP A 193 -14.11 -10.34 33.80
C ASP A 193 -14.25 -10.61 32.31
N GLU A 194 -13.75 -11.76 31.85
CA GLU A 194 -13.84 -12.24 30.47
C GLU A 194 -15.29 -12.31 29.97
N ASN A 195 -16.28 -12.42 30.88
CA ASN A 195 -17.70 -12.44 30.55
C ASN A 195 -18.39 -11.07 30.54
N SER A 196 -17.63 -9.97 30.72
CA SER A 196 -18.15 -8.61 30.67
C SER A 196 -18.88 -8.35 29.33
N PRO A 197 -19.99 -7.58 29.35
CA PRO A 197 -20.71 -7.18 28.14
C PRO A 197 -19.79 -6.58 27.07
N ILE A 198 -18.69 -5.95 27.47
CA ILE A 198 -17.71 -5.33 26.57
C ILE A 198 -16.93 -6.39 25.77
N PHE A 199 -16.45 -7.47 26.43
CA PHE A 199 -15.73 -8.54 25.72
C PHE A 199 -16.67 -9.37 24.84
N LYS A 200 -17.91 -9.62 25.29
CA LYS A 200 -18.93 -10.26 24.46
C LYS A 200 -19.28 -9.42 23.23
N ALA A 201 -19.43 -8.11 23.37
CA ALA A 201 -19.66 -7.21 22.25
C ALA A 201 -18.45 -7.18 21.30
N ALA A 202 -17.22 -7.19 21.83
CA ALA A 202 -16.00 -7.24 21.03
C ALA A 202 -15.88 -8.56 20.23
N GLU A 203 -16.19 -9.70 20.86
CA GLU A 203 -16.17 -11.01 20.21
C GLU A 203 -17.26 -11.14 19.14
N GLN A 204 -18.48 -10.64 19.43
CA GLN A 204 -19.55 -10.55 18.45
C GLN A 204 -19.21 -9.62 17.28
N LEU A 205 -18.49 -8.53 17.52
CA LEU A 205 -18.06 -7.62 16.46
C LEU A 205 -16.97 -8.25 15.59
N LYS A 206 -16.02 -8.96 16.21
CA LYS A 206 -15.00 -9.75 15.49
C LYS A 206 -15.64 -10.83 14.61
N SER A 207 -16.63 -11.56 15.13
CA SER A 207 -17.31 -12.60 14.34
C SER A 207 -18.13 -12.01 13.19
N LYS A 208 -18.88 -10.92 13.42
CA LYS A 208 -19.59 -10.20 12.35
C LYS A 208 -18.65 -9.69 11.25
N LEU A 209 -17.52 -9.10 11.62
CA LEU A 209 -16.51 -8.66 10.66
C LEU A 209 -15.95 -9.82 9.83
N GLN A 210 -15.69 -10.97 10.46
CA GLN A 210 -15.25 -12.17 9.74
C GLN A 210 -16.32 -12.70 8.77
N THR A 211 -17.60 -12.65 9.15
CA THR A 211 -18.72 -13.07 8.28
C THR A 211 -18.83 -12.14 7.07
N VAL A 212 -18.92 -10.83 7.29
CA VAL A 212 -18.99 -9.84 6.19
C VAL A 212 -17.79 -9.95 5.27
N ARG A 213 -16.60 -10.25 5.82
CA ARG A 213 -15.38 -10.47 5.02
C ARG A 213 -15.49 -11.69 4.12
N LYS A 214 -15.94 -12.83 4.65
CA LYS A 214 -16.16 -14.05 3.84
C LYS A 214 -17.17 -13.79 2.74
N GLU A 215 -18.29 -13.17 3.07
CA GLU A 215 -19.32 -12.79 2.09
C GLU A 215 -18.79 -11.85 1.01
N THR A 216 -17.95 -10.88 1.38
CA THR A 216 -17.32 -9.96 0.42
C THR A 216 -16.34 -10.71 -0.50
N VAL A 217 -15.50 -11.59 0.05
CA VAL A 217 -14.57 -12.41 -0.75
C VAL A 217 -15.33 -13.33 -1.71
N ASP A 218 -16.41 -13.96 -1.24
CA ASP A 218 -17.24 -14.85 -2.06
C ASP A 218 -17.99 -14.08 -3.16
N THR A 219 -18.45 -12.86 -2.85
CA THR A 219 -19.05 -11.95 -3.84
C THR A 219 -18.01 -11.52 -4.88
N ILE A 220 -16.78 -11.22 -4.48
CA ILE A 220 -15.70 -10.89 -5.41
C ILE A 220 -15.40 -12.09 -6.31
N LYS A 221 -15.29 -13.29 -5.75
CA LYS A 221 -15.05 -14.53 -6.50
C LYS A 221 -16.18 -14.89 -7.46
N SER A 222 -17.44 -14.57 -7.12
CA SER A 222 -18.58 -14.88 -7.99
C SER A 222 -18.73 -13.94 -9.18
N VAL A 223 -18.19 -12.72 -9.07
CA VAL A 223 -18.23 -11.70 -10.14
C VAL A 223 -17.02 -11.79 -11.07
N ILE A 224 -15.87 -12.28 -10.58
CA ILE A 224 -14.67 -12.44 -11.41
C ILE A 224 -14.78 -13.72 -12.23
N PRO A 225 -14.74 -13.65 -13.58
CA PRO A 225 -14.75 -14.84 -14.42
C PRO A 225 -13.51 -15.71 -14.13
N PRO A 226 -13.62 -17.04 -14.18
CA PRO A 226 -12.50 -17.93 -13.94
C PRO A 226 -11.43 -17.70 -15.02
N LYS A 227 -10.22 -17.32 -14.61
CA LYS A 227 -9.07 -17.22 -15.50
C LYS A 227 -8.73 -18.62 -16.03
N VAL A 228 -8.71 -18.78 -17.35
CA VAL A 228 -8.21 -19.99 -18.01
C VAL A 228 -6.82 -19.66 -18.58
N PRO A 229 -5.72 -20.13 -17.96
CA PRO A 229 -4.37 -19.68 -18.31
C PRO A 229 -4.00 -19.88 -19.78
N ALA A 230 -4.50 -20.96 -20.39
CA ALA A 230 -4.28 -21.25 -21.81
C ALA A 230 -4.95 -20.22 -22.74
N HIS A 231 -6.14 -19.74 -22.36
CA HIS A 231 -6.87 -18.73 -23.14
C HIS A 231 -6.21 -17.36 -23.00
N GLU A 232 -5.80 -16.98 -21.79
CA GLU A 232 -5.08 -15.71 -21.54
C GLU A 232 -3.76 -15.65 -22.31
N LYS A 233 -3.00 -16.76 -22.33
CA LYS A 233 -1.77 -16.86 -23.12
C LYS A 233 -2.05 -16.69 -24.61
N GLN A 234 -3.08 -17.36 -25.13
CA GLN A 234 -3.46 -17.23 -26.53
C GLN A 234 -3.82 -15.79 -26.90
N LEU A 235 -4.63 -15.10 -26.07
CA LEU A 235 -4.98 -13.70 -26.28
C LEU A 235 -3.74 -12.79 -26.29
N SER A 236 -2.80 -13.01 -25.37
CA SER A 236 -1.54 -12.27 -25.33
C SER A 236 -0.67 -12.52 -26.57
N ASP A 237 -0.53 -13.78 -27.00
CA ASP A 237 0.22 -14.16 -28.19
C ASP A 237 -0.41 -13.55 -29.46
N ASP A 238 -1.74 -13.59 -29.58
CA ASP A 238 -2.48 -12.99 -30.69
C ASP A 238 -2.30 -11.46 -30.71
N ALA A 239 -2.30 -10.80 -29.55
CA ALA A 239 -2.05 -9.36 -29.43
C ALA A 239 -0.62 -9.00 -29.88
N MET A 240 0.38 -9.74 -29.42
CA MET A 240 1.78 -9.54 -29.80
C MET A 240 2.02 -9.80 -31.29
N GLN A 241 1.36 -10.81 -31.88
CA GLN A 241 1.42 -11.04 -33.33
C GLN A 241 0.75 -9.91 -34.11
N ALA A 242 -0.38 -9.38 -33.64
CA ALA A 242 -1.05 -8.25 -34.27
C ALA A 242 -0.15 -7.00 -34.27
N VAL A 243 0.48 -6.71 -33.12
CA VAL A 243 1.46 -5.63 -32.98
C VAL A 243 2.64 -5.83 -33.93
N TYR A 244 3.23 -7.02 -33.98
CA TYR A 244 4.35 -7.29 -34.89
C TYR A 244 3.97 -7.06 -36.36
N ARG A 245 2.79 -7.55 -36.78
CA ARG A 245 2.27 -7.33 -38.14
C ARG A 245 2.09 -5.84 -38.44
N TRP A 246 1.59 -5.07 -37.48
CA TRP A 246 1.47 -3.63 -37.59
C TRP A 246 2.85 -2.94 -37.66
N ILE A 247 3.84 -3.41 -36.90
CA ILE A 247 5.21 -2.87 -36.96
C ILE A 247 5.83 -3.13 -38.32
N VAL A 248 5.60 -4.29 -38.93
CA VAL A 248 6.13 -4.63 -40.27
C VAL A 248 5.39 -3.85 -41.36
N SER A 249 4.06 -3.88 -41.32
CA SER A 249 3.15 -3.21 -42.26
C SER A 249 2.08 -2.45 -41.48
N PRO A 250 2.33 -1.16 -41.16
CA PRO A 250 1.34 -0.35 -40.50
C PRO A 250 0.33 0.07 -41.57
N ASP A 251 -0.70 -0.75 -41.78
CA ASP A 251 -1.82 -0.50 -42.67
C ASP A 251 -3.13 -0.48 -41.85
N GLU A 252 -4.23 -0.07 -42.48
CA GLU A 252 -5.54 0.00 -41.81
C GLU A 252 -6.01 -1.38 -41.33
N VAL A 253 -5.72 -2.43 -42.09
CA VAL A 253 -6.11 -3.80 -41.76
C VAL A 253 -5.43 -4.27 -40.47
N ASN A 254 -4.13 -4.07 -40.35
CA ASN A 254 -3.35 -4.45 -39.17
C ASN A 254 -3.64 -3.52 -37.99
N SER A 255 -3.94 -2.24 -38.24
CA SER A 255 -4.38 -1.31 -37.20
C SER A 255 -5.72 -1.73 -36.60
N ARG A 256 -6.71 -2.09 -37.44
CA ARG A 256 -8.01 -2.62 -36.97
C ARG A 256 -7.85 -3.96 -36.23
N LYS A 257 -6.94 -4.83 -36.67
CA LYS A 257 -6.61 -6.05 -35.93
C LYS A 257 -6.06 -5.76 -34.54
N CYS A 258 -5.16 -4.78 -34.42
CA CYS A 258 -4.64 -4.36 -33.12
C CYS A 258 -5.74 -3.80 -32.19
N LEU A 259 -6.69 -3.05 -32.75
CA LEU A 259 -7.86 -2.58 -31.99
C LEU A 259 -8.73 -3.73 -31.49
N ASN A 260 -9.06 -4.68 -32.36
CA ASN A 260 -9.94 -5.80 -32.02
C ASN A 260 -9.32 -6.69 -30.93
N VAL A 261 -8.08 -7.13 -31.14
CA VAL A 261 -7.39 -8.02 -30.18
C VAL A 261 -7.05 -7.27 -28.89
N GLY A 262 -6.71 -5.98 -28.97
CA GLY A 262 -6.48 -5.16 -27.78
C GLY A 262 -7.73 -5.00 -26.90
N ASN A 263 -8.93 -4.95 -27.49
CA ASN A 263 -10.19 -4.91 -26.74
C ASN A 263 -10.55 -6.25 -26.07
N GLU A 264 -9.97 -7.36 -26.52
CA GLU A 264 -10.18 -8.69 -25.92
C GLU A 264 -9.33 -8.87 -24.65
N CYS A 265 -8.24 -8.11 -24.49
CA CYS A 265 -7.32 -8.23 -23.36
C CYS A 265 -6.76 -6.88 -22.85
N PRO A 266 -7.61 -5.87 -22.57
CA PRO A 266 -7.17 -4.50 -22.29
C PRO A 266 -6.33 -4.36 -21.00
N ASP A 267 -6.46 -5.33 -20.08
CA ASP A 267 -5.76 -5.33 -18.79
C ASP A 267 -4.37 -5.99 -18.86
N THR A 268 -3.91 -6.36 -20.06
CA THR A 268 -2.59 -6.99 -20.25
C THR A 268 -1.62 -6.02 -20.93
N PRO A 269 -0.29 -6.13 -20.66
CA PRO A 269 0.71 -5.32 -21.37
C PRO A 269 0.64 -5.48 -22.89
N ALA A 270 0.37 -6.71 -23.37
CA ALA A 270 0.22 -7.01 -24.78
C ALA A 270 -1.03 -6.34 -25.39
N GLY A 271 -2.17 -6.41 -24.70
CA GLY A 271 -3.41 -5.77 -25.15
C GLY A 271 -3.32 -4.24 -25.16
N LEU A 272 -2.73 -3.62 -24.12
CA LEU A 272 -2.44 -2.19 -24.12
C LEU A 272 -1.48 -1.79 -25.24
N LEU A 273 -0.45 -2.60 -25.51
CA LEU A 273 0.46 -2.36 -26.63
C LEU A 273 -0.29 -2.44 -27.98
N ALA A 274 -1.23 -3.36 -28.14
CA ALA A 274 -2.07 -3.45 -29.35
C ALA A 274 -2.96 -2.21 -29.51
N LEU A 275 -3.66 -1.79 -28.45
CA LEU A 275 -4.48 -0.58 -28.47
C LEU A 275 -3.65 0.67 -28.80
N THR A 276 -2.46 0.79 -28.21
CA THR A 276 -1.57 1.92 -28.48
C THR A 276 -0.97 1.90 -29.88
N SER A 277 -0.73 0.72 -30.45
CA SER A 277 -0.31 0.56 -31.85
C SER A 277 -1.38 1.07 -32.82
N PHE A 278 -2.65 0.80 -32.54
CA PHE A 278 -3.77 1.38 -33.30
C PHE A 278 -3.73 2.92 -33.27
N TRP A 279 -3.59 3.51 -32.08
CA TRP A 279 -3.52 4.98 -31.93
C TRP A 279 -2.22 5.59 -32.44
N ALA A 280 -1.13 4.82 -32.52
CA ALA A 280 0.16 5.27 -33.03
C ALA A 280 0.18 5.47 -34.56
N GLY A 281 -0.74 4.82 -35.29
CA GLY A 281 -0.75 4.69 -36.75
C GLY A 281 -1.38 5.80 -37.57
N GLY A 282 -1.44 7.04 -37.09
CA GLY A 282 -2.04 8.09 -37.92
C GLY A 282 -1.29 8.30 -39.27
N ASN A 283 -2.06 8.28 -40.37
CA ASN A 283 -1.75 8.41 -41.81
C ASN A 283 -0.58 7.56 -42.36
N LEU A 284 -0.93 6.47 -43.05
CA LEU A 284 -0.01 5.40 -43.43
C LEU A 284 0.14 5.19 -44.93
N MET A 285 -0.63 5.92 -45.73
CA MET A 285 -0.42 6.05 -47.17
C MET A 285 0.06 7.49 -47.42
N PRO A 286 1.12 7.71 -48.24
CA PRO A 286 1.53 9.05 -48.66
C PRO A 286 0.36 9.88 -49.20
N ASP A 287 -0.63 9.20 -49.80
CA ASP A 287 -1.85 9.77 -50.40
C ASP A 287 -3.14 9.32 -49.68
N GLY A 288 -3.06 8.70 -48.50
CA GLY A 288 -4.23 8.30 -47.74
C GLY A 288 -4.87 9.50 -47.05
N GLU A 289 -6.18 9.64 -47.15
CA GLU A 289 -6.90 10.56 -46.28
C GLU A 289 -6.93 10.01 -44.85
N ARG A 290 -6.46 10.83 -43.91
CA ARG A 290 -6.49 10.50 -42.49
C ARG A 290 -7.92 10.67 -42.00
N VAL A 291 -8.65 9.57 -41.81
CA VAL A 291 -10.05 9.62 -41.34
C VAL A 291 -10.15 10.14 -39.89
N VAL A 292 -9.15 9.86 -39.04
CA VAL A 292 -9.10 10.35 -37.65
C VAL A 292 -7.67 10.72 -37.25
N GLN A 293 -7.46 11.95 -36.76
CA GLN A 293 -6.18 12.35 -36.17
C GLN A 293 -6.08 11.84 -34.74
N THR A 294 -5.01 11.11 -34.41
CA THR A 294 -4.69 10.75 -33.02
C THR A 294 -4.48 12.04 -32.21
N PRO A 295 -5.17 12.23 -31.07
CA PRO A 295 -4.92 13.34 -30.17
C PRO A 295 -3.44 13.40 -29.75
N ALA A 296 -2.92 14.62 -29.60
CA ALA A 296 -1.57 14.87 -29.10
C ALA A 296 -1.35 14.16 -27.75
N GLY A 297 -0.24 13.43 -27.63
CA GLY A 297 0.13 12.70 -26.42
C GLY A 297 -0.61 11.38 -26.19
N LEU A 298 -1.70 11.05 -26.89
CA LEU A 298 -2.47 9.82 -26.59
C LEU A 298 -1.65 8.54 -26.76
N ALA A 299 -0.95 8.40 -27.89
CA ALA A 299 -0.10 7.24 -28.13
C ALA A 299 1.12 7.20 -27.18
N ALA A 300 1.70 8.36 -26.84
CA ALA A 300 2.82 8.42 -25.89
C ALA A 300 2.38 8.04 -24.48
N ASN A 301 1.25 8.57 -24.01
CA ASN A 301 0.63 8.21 -22.74
C ASN A 301 0.36 6.71 -22.65
N GLY A 302 -0.21 6.13 -23.69
CA GLY A 302 -0.50 4.70 -23.69
C GLY A 302 0.77 3.85 -23.66
N LEU A 303 1.82 4.22 -24.40
CA LEU A 303 3.12 3.55 -24.31
C LEU A 303 3.73 3.67 -22.90
N CYS A 304 3.56 4.83 -22.24
CA CYS A 304 3.96 4.99 -20.85
C CYS A 304 3.19 4.07 -19.91
N GLN A 305 1.87 3.87 -20.13
CA GLN A 305 1.09 2.93 -19.32
C GLN A 305 1.58 1.49 -19.46
N VAL A 306 1.93 1.05 -20.68
CA VAL A 306 2.50 -0.29 -20.90
C VAL A 306 3.79 -0.49 -20.09
N LEU A 307 4.62 0.55 -19.97
CA LEU A 307 5.88 0.52 -19.23
C LEU A 307 5.71 0.67 -17.71
N LEU A 308 4.51 1.00 -17.23
CA LEU A 308 4.20 1.23 -15.81
C LEU A 308 3.40 0.10 -15.16
N MET A 309 2.88 -0.85 -15.94
CA MET A 309 2.33 -2.11 -15.44
C MET A 309 3.44 -3.01 -14.93
#